data_AF-A0A2P8GCQ7-F1
#
_entry.id   AF-A0A2P8GCQ7-F1
#
_cell.length_a   1.000
_cell.length_b   1.000
_cell.length_c   1.000
_cell.angle_alpha   90.00
_cell.angle_beta   90.00
_cell.angle_gamma   90.00
#
_symmetry.space_group_name_H-M   'P 1'
#
loop_
_entity.id
_entity.type
_entity.pdbx_description
1 polymer ?
#
loop_
_entity_poly.entity_id
_entity_poly.type
_entity_poly.pdbx_seq_one_letter_code
_entity_poly.pdbx_strand_id
1 'polypeptide(L)' 'MKAFTVVINTDRYVVKPLNGHSPRFLVNVNGQDVLFENDGDGHVRAEATKAASMSLLLGLADKIEENVGV' A
#
# COMPACT_ATOMS: atom_id res chain seq x y z
N MET A 1 -4.90 8.10 -10.52
CA MET A 1 -4.73 6.64 -10.74
C MET A 1 -6.02 5.92 -10.35
N LYS A 2 -6.35 4.77 -10.96
CA LYS A 2 -7.55 3.99 -10.59
C LYS A 2 -7.19 2.98 -9.49
N ALA A 3 -8.18 2.55 -8.71
CA ALA A 3 -8.00 1.45 -7.76
C ALA A 3 -7.56 0.17 -8.49
N PHE A 4 -6.73 -0.62 -7.82
CA PHE A 4 -6.18 -1.87 -8.35
C PHE A 4 -6.08 -2.93 -7.24
N THR A 5 -5.75 -4.16 -7.61
CA THR A 5 -5.60 -5.27 -6.67
C THR A 5 -4.18 -5.79 -6.72
N VAL A 6 -3.57 -5.96 -5.54
CA VAL A 6 -2.29 -6.64 -5.39
C VAL A 6 -2.51 -8.00 -4.74
N VAL A 7 -1.65 -8.95 -5.09
CA VAL A 7 -1.68 -10.32 -4.55
C VAL A 7 -0.41 -10.53 -3.73
N ILE A 8 -0.57 -10.92 -2.47
CA ILE A 8 0.52 -11.36 -1.60
C ILE A 8 0.22 -12.79 -1.20
N ASN A 9 1.11 -13.71 -1.55
CA ASN A 9 0.89 -15.15 -1.42
C ASN A 9 -0.42 -15.58 -2.12
N THR A 10 -1.45 -15.94 -1.34
CA THR A 10 -2.78 -16.34 -1.81
C THR A 10 -3.86 -15.26 -1.61
N ASP A 11 -3.53 -14.19 -0.88
CA ASP A 11 -4.48 -13.17 -0.47
C ASP A 11 -4.48 -11.97 -1.42
N ARG A 12 -5.67 -11.36 -1.57
CA ARG A 12 -5.90 -10.21 -2.46
C ARG A 12 -6.20 -8.97 -1.63
N TYR A 13 -5.52 -7.89 -1.95
CA TYR A 13 -5.66 -6.60 -1.27
C TYR A 13 -6.05 -5.53 -2.28
N VAL A 14 -7.14 -4.83 -1.99
CA VAL A 14 -7.59 -3.71 -2.82
C VAL A 14 -6.82 -2.46 -2.40
N VAL A 15 -6.10 -1.88 -3.37
CA VAL A 15 -5.36 -0.65 -3.23
C VAL A 15 -6.17 0.49 -3.84
N LYS A 16 -6.49 1.50 -3.03
CA LYS A 16 -7.22 2.69 -3.46
C LYS A 16 -6.26 3.89 -3.46
N PRO A 17 -5.84 4.39 -4.63
CA PRO A 17 -5.09 5.63 -4.71
C PRO A 17 -5.92 6.79 -4.11
N LEU A 18 -5.28 7.60 -3.29
CA LEU A 18 -5.86 8.81 -2.72
C LEU A 18 -5.39 10.03 -3.50
N ASN A 19 -6.30 10.96 -3.76
CA ASN A 19 -5.94 12.23 -4.38
C ASN A 19 -5.21 13.12 -3.35
N GLY A 20 -4.09 13.73 -3.76
CA GLY A 20 -3.27 14.57 -2.89
C GLY A 20 -2.04 15.11 -3.62
N HIS A 21 -1.22 15.88 -2.89
CA HIS A 21 0.05 16.41 -3.41
C HIS A 21 1.12 15.32 -3.54
N SER A 22 1.09 14.31 -2.68
CA SER A 22 1.96 13.12 -2.70
C SER A 22 1.15 11.87 -3.09
N PRO A 23 1.76 10.88 -3.79
CA PRO A 23 1.15 9.58 -4.02
C PRO A 23 0.86 8.88 -2.69
N ARG A 24 -0.43 8.65 -2.42
CA ARG A 24 -0.91 7.96 -1.22
C ARG A 24 -1.90 6.88 -1.61
N PHE A 25 -1.94 5.80 -0.84
CA PHE A 25 -2.75 4.62 -1.12
C PHE A 25 -3.41 4.13 0.15
N LEU A 26 -4.69 3.82 0.09
CA LEU A 26 -5.42 3.18 1.17
C LEU A 26 -5.61 1.70 0.84
N VAL A 27 -5.19 0.83 1.73
CA VAL A 27 -5.29 -0.62 1.56
C VAL A 27 -6.09 -1.20 2.73
N ASN A 28 -7.13 -1.97 2.43
CA ASN A 28 -7.83 -2.70 3.48
C ASN A 28 -7.06 -3.99 3.80
N VAL A 29 -6.51 -4.08 5.00
CA VAL A 29 -5.75 -5.22 5.51
C VAL A 29 -6.49 -5.77 6.73
N ASN A 30 -7.00 -6.99 6.63
CA ASN A 30 -7.75 -7.66 7.71
C ASN A 30 -8.93 -6.83 8.27
N GLY A 31 -9.63 -6.09 7.41
CA GLY A 31 -10.75 -5.24 7.81
C GLY A 31 -10.35 -3.88 8.40
N GLN A 32 -9.06 -3.55 8.42
CA GLN A 32 -8.56 -2.24 8.81
C GLN A 32 -7.96 -1.52 7.61
N ASP A 33 -8.30 -0.25 7.45
CA ASP A 33 -7.70 0.58 6.42
C ASP A 33 -6.31 1.05 6.88
N VAL A 34 -5.29 0.74 6.08
CA VAL A 34 -3.89 1.10 6.31
C VAL A 34 -3.48 2.07 5.21
N LEU A 35 -2.91 3.21 5.62
CA LEU A 35 -2.38 4.21 4.71
C LEU A 35 -0.96 3.83 4.29
N PHE A 36 -0.68 3.97 3.00
CA PHE A 36 0.65 3.87 2.41
C PHE A 36 0.97 5.19 1.72
N GLU A 37 2.16 5.71 1.92
CA GLU A 37 2.60 7.00 1.35
C GLU A 37 3.98 6.86 0.73
N ASN A 38 4.17 7.52 -0.41
CA ASN A 38 5.49 7.72 -0.98
C ASN A 38 6.24 8.73 -0.13
N ASP A 39 7.42 8.35 0.36
CA ASP A 39 8.23 9.22 1.18
C ASP A 39 9.12 10.16 0.33
N GLY A 40 10.03 10.90 0.98
CA GLY A 40 10.93 11.80 0.26
C GLY A 40 12.06 11.12 -0.53
N ASP A 41 12.28 9.81 -0.35
CA ASP A 41 13.33 9.05 -1.03
C ASP A 41 12.80 8.21 -2.21
N GLY A 42 11.48 8.26 -2.45
CA GLY A 42 10.80 7.63 -3.58
C GLY A 42 10.17 6.28 -3.22
N HIS A 43 10.32 5.82 -1.97
CA HIS A 43 9.76 4.55 -1.53
C HIS A 43 8.37 4.69 -0.91
N VAL A 44 7.51 3.71 -1.18
CA VAL A 44 6.20 3.59 -0.54
C VAL A 44 6.37 2.91 0.82
N ARG A 45 5.79 3.50 1.87
CA ARG A 45 5.82 2.92 3.23
C ARG A 45 4.43 2.95 3.85
N ALA A 46 4.12 1.91 4.62
CA ALA A 46 2.92 1.88 5.43
C ALA A 46 3.04 2.85 6.63
N GLU A 47 1.94 3.49 6.98
CA GLU A 47 1.81 4.17 8.27
C GLU A 47 1.96 3.16 9.42
N ALA A 48 2.58 3.58 10.51
CA ALA A 48 2.78 2.72 11.68
C ALA A 48 1.43 2.24 12.23
N THR A 49 1.18 0.93 12.14
CA THR A 49 -0.09 0.31 12.54
C THR A 49 0.15 -1.05 13.19
N LYS A 50 -0.83 -1.49 14.01
CA LYS A 50 -0.89 -2.85 14.56
C LYS A 50 -1.82 -3.77 13.76
N ALA A 51 -2.34 -3.30 12.63
CA ALA A 51 -3.32 -4.03 11.81
C ALA A 51 -2.75 -5.28 11.12
N ALA A 52 -1.45 -5.31 10.89
CA ALA A 52 -0.78 -6.32 10.10
C ALA A 52 0.64 -6.56 10.57
N SER A 53 1.23 -7.69 10.18
CA SER A 53 2.64 -7.94 10.38
C SER A 53 3.50 -7.04 9.49
N MET A 54 4.69 -6.69 9.95
CA MET A 54 5.63 -5.88 9.14
C MET A 54 5.96 -6.51 7.79
N SER A 55 6.09 -7.85 7.73
CA SER A 55 6.34 -8.55 6.47
C SER A 55 5.22 -8.36 5.45
N LEU A 56 3.96 -8.34 5.90
CA LEU A 56 2.83 -8.08 5.01
C LEU A 56 2.83 -6.63 4.54
N LEU A 57 3.08 -5.68 5.44
CA LEU A 57 3.15 -4.26 5.10
C LEU A 57 4.26 -3.96 4.08
N LEU A 58 5.44 -4.57 4.25
CA LEU A 58 6.56 -4.44 3.31
C LEU A 58 6.21 -5.04 1.94
N GLY A 59 5.67 -6.26 1.90
CA GLY A 59 5.27 -6.87 0.63
C GLY A 59 4.19 -6.08 -0.11
N LEU A 60 3.25 -5.47 0.62
CA LEU A 60 2.25 -4.57 0.03
C LEU A 60 2.89 -3.31 -0.55
N ALA A 61 3.86 -2.71 0.14
CA ALA A 61 4.61 -1.57 -0.37
C ALA A 61 5.32 -1.91 -1.69
N ASP A 62 6.10 -2.99 -1.71
CA ASP A 62 6.82 -3.44 -2.92
C ASP A 62 5.85 -3.64 -4.11
N LYS A 63 4.70 -4.29 -3.87
CA LYS A 63 3.71 -4.53 -4.93
C LYS A 63 3.01 -3.26 -5.40
N ILE A 64 2.83 -2.28 -4.53
CA ILE A 64 2.30 -0.97 -4.92
C ILE A 64 3.33 -0.26 -5.81
N GLU A 65 4.60 -0.23 -5.41
CA GLU A 65 5.69 0.36 -6.19
C GLU A 65 5.77 -0.24 -7.60
N GLU A 66 5.79 -1.58 -7.70
CA GLU A 66 5.80 -2.29 -8.98
C GLU A 66 4.62 -1.89 -9.90
N ASN A 67 3.44 -1.64 -9.33
CA ASN A 67 2.25 -1.28 -10.11
C ASN A 67 2.23 0.19 -10.53
N VAL A 68 2.87 1.07 -9.75
CA VAL A 68 2.84 2.52 -9.99
C VAL A 68 4.07 3.03 -10.73
N GLY A 69 5.12 2.19 -10.84
CA GLY A 69 6.31 2.49 -11.63
C GLY A 69 7.22 3.53 -11.00
N VAL A 70 7.31 3.55 -9.67
CA VAL A 70 8.36 4.28 -8.94
C VAL A 70 9.64 3.48 -8.84
#